data_AF-A0A6M4BP19-F1
#
_entry.id   AF-A0A6M4BP19-F1
#
_cell.length_a   1.000
_cell.length_b   1.000
_cell.length_c   1.000
_cell.angle_alpha   90.00
_cell.angle_beta   90.00
_cell.angle_gamma   90.00
#
_symmetry.space_group_name_H-M   'P 1'
#
loop_
_entity.id
_entity.type
_entity.pdbx_description
1 polymer ?
#
loop_
_entity_poly.entity_id
_entity_poly.type
_entity_poly.pdbx_seq_one_letter_code
_entity_poly.pdbx_strand_id
1 'polypeptide(L)'
;EISVIGKDSLEGLQSLVDLDLSRNLLSHIPDSISSNTIKYLNLNYNRITFINNFTFFMLPRLTGLAVIGNRFTTIWNKSYFASNRYLDRLDLSDNMWRCDCTDNNMFDFYEFVTLEPNKKEESFNLICNSPMSVIGQSWLEACYFVWNPTEKAPNNDTLIWFIIIMIVGLCLCFILVNAIRRSMKRRLNGIQEERERQVEEARDRLRQLRIRAEQEALVSTPDSRDLIAPPSYDE
;
A
#
# COMPACT_ATOMS: atom_id res chain seq x y z
N GLU A 1 -24.22 -28.40 -30.17
CA GLU A 1 -23.54 -28.35 -28.86
C GLU A 1 -23.03 -29.74 -28.53
N ILE A 2 -21.76 -29.87 -28.17
CA ILE A 2 -21.11 -31.14 -27.84
C ILE A 2 -21.12 -31.31 -26.32
N SER A 3 -21.54 -32.47 -25.82
CA SER A 3 -21.58 -32.77 -24.38
C SER A 3 -20.65 -33.91 -23.97
N VAL A 4 -20.23 -34.76 -24.91
CA VAL A 4 -19.37 -35.93 -24.68
C VAL A 4 -18.43 -36.09 -25.86
N ILE A 5 -17.20 -36.53 -25.59
CA ILE A 5 -16.20 -36.94 -26.58
C ILE A 5 -15.74 -38.34 -26.21
N GLY A 6 -15.60 -39.23 -27.19
CA GLY A 6 -15.04 -40.57 -26.98
C GLY A 6 -13.51 -40.52 -27.01
N LYS A 7 -12.85 -41.46 -26.31
CA LYS A 7 -11.38 -41.55 -26.28
C LYS A 7 -10.75 -41.67 -27.68
N ASP A 8 -11.44 -42.34 -28.60
CA ASP A 8 -10.97 -42.62 -29.96
C ASP A 8 -11.53 -41.62 -30.99
N SER A 9 -12.29 -40.60 -30.55
CA SER A 9 -12.94 -39.64 -31.44
C SER A 9 -11.97 -38.79 -32.28
N LEU A 10 -10.70 -38.75 -31.89
CA LEU A 10 -9.64 -38.02 -32.60
C LEU A 10 -8.69 -38.97 -33.35
N GLU A 11 -8.92 -40.28 -33.25
CA GLU A 11 -8.13 -41.28 -33.96
C GLU A 11 -8.39 -41.19 -35.48
N GLY A 12 -7.33 -41.30 -36.27
CA GLY A 12 -7.41 -41.21 -37.74
C GLY A 12 -7.44 -39.79 -38.30
N LEU A 13 -7.53 -38.74 -37.47
CA LEU A 13 -7.45 -37.34 -37.90
C LEU A 13 -6.00 -36.89 -38.14
N GLN A 14 -5.35 -37.43 -39.16
CA GLN A 14 -3.89 -37.31 -39.41
C GLN A 14 -3.38 -35.91 -39.75
N SER A 15 -4.27 -34.94 -39.97
CA SER A 15 -3.90 -33.55 -40.27
C SER A 15 -4.44 -32.55 -39.26
N LEU A 16 -5.17 -33.02 -38.23
CA LEU A 16 -5.74 -32.14 -37.22
C LEU A 16 -4.64 -31.69 -36.25
N VAL A 17 -4.31 -30.39 -36.30
CA VAL A 17 -3.27 -29.77 -35.46
C VAL A 17 -3.90 -28.92 -34.36
N ASP A 18 -4.94 -28.17 -34.70
CA ASP A 18 -5.64 -27.27 -33.79
C ASP A 18 -7.09 -27.74 -33.65
N LEU A 19 -7.52 -27.94 -32.40
CA LEU A 19 -8.87 -28.38 -32.08
C LEU A 19 -9.53 -27.38 -31.14
N ASP A 20 -10.56 -26.69 -31.65
CA ASP A 20 -11.40 -25.80 -30.86
C ASP A 20 -12.71 -26.49 -30.48
N LEU A 21 -12.86 -26.73 -29.17
CA LEU A 21 -14.04 -27.27 -28.52
C LEU A 21 -14.60 -26.30 -27.49
N SER A 22 -14.23 -25.02 -27.58
CA SER A 22 -14.70 -24.00 -26.66
C SER A 22 -16.21 -23.77 -26.76
N ARG A 23 -16.81 -23.25 -25.68
CA ARG A 23 -18.25 -22.93 -25.58
C ARG A 23 -19.16 -24.12 -25.88
N ASN A 24 -18.77 -25.30 -25.39
CA ASN A 24 -19.57 -26.51 -25.43
C ASN A 24 -20.05 -26.88 -24.01
N LEU A 25 -20.60 -28.09 -23.87
CA LEU A 25 -21.18 -28.58 -22.63
C LEU A 25 -20.38 -29.73 -22.01
N LEU A 26 -19.09 -29.84 -22.36
CA LEU A 26 -18.23 -30.92 -21.88
C LEU A 26 -18.08 -30.86 -20.37
N SER A 27 -18.41 -31.95 -19.70
CA SER A 27 -18.23 -32.08 -18.24
C SER A 27 -16.98 -32.85 -17.85
N HIS A 28 -16.41 -33.61 -18.78
CA HIS A 28 -15.21 -34.42 -18.58
C HIS A 28 -14.51 -34.61 -19.93
N ILE A 29 -13.21 -34.90 -19.86
CA ILE A 29 -12.41 -35.33 -21.00
C ILE A 29 -12.15 -36.83 -20.78
N PRO A 30 -12.36 -37.69 -21.79
CA PRO A 30 -12.08 -39.10 -21.63
C PRO A 30 -10.58 -39.33 -21.38
N ASP A 31 -10.26 -40.23 -20.46
CA ASP A 31 -8.89 -40.65 -20.24
C ASP A 31 -8.30 -41.26 -21.52
N SER A 32 -7.02 -40.97 -21.76
CA SER A 32 -6.28 -41.47 -22.93
C SER A 32 -6.88 -41.03 -24.27
N ILE A 33 -7.46 -39.82 -24.35
CA ILE A 33 -7.82 -39.23 -25.64
C ILE A 33 -6.57 -39.17 -26.54
N SER A 34 -6.66 -39.80 -27.70
CA SER A 34 -5.47 -40.11 -28.51
C SER A 34 -5.40 -39.26 -29.77
N SER A 35 -4.24 -38.61 -29.98
CA SER A 35 -3.91 -37.96 -31.24
C SER A 35 -2.40 -37.78 -31.37
N ASN A 36 -1.87 -38.10 -32.56
CA ASN A 36 -0.46 -37.94 -32.87
C ASN A 36 -0.13 -36.59 -33.51
N THR A 37 -1.12 -35.73 -33.75
CA THR A 37 -0.94 -34.49 -34.53
C THR A 37 -1.37 -33.24 -33.79
N ILE A 38 -2.28 -33.35 -32.83
CA ILE A 38 -2.79 -32.19 -32.09
C ILE A 38 -1.67 -31.49 -31.32
N LYS A 39 -1.59 -30.19 -31.53
CA LYS A 39 -0.70 -29.26 -30.85
C LYS A 39 -1.46 -28.28 -29.98
N TYR A 40 -2.62 -27.81 -30.41
CA TYR A 40 -3.43 -26.87 -29.64
C TYR A 40 -4.83 -27.44 -29.38
N LEU A 41 -5.21 -27.42 -28.10
CA LEU A 41 -6.52 -27.86 -27.64
C LEU A 41 -7.19 -26.72 -26.86
N ASN A 42 -8.27 -26.18 -27.41
CA ASN A 42 -9.07 -25.15 -26.76
C ASN A 42 -10.35 -25.78 -26.19
N LEU A 43 -10.47 -25.77 -24.86
CA LEU A 43 -11.60 -26.28 -24.09
C LEU A 43 -12.27 -25.19 -23.25
N ASN A 44 -12.06 -23.92 -23.62
CA ASN A 44 -12.58 -22.77 -22.88
C ASN A 44 -14.11 -22.81 -22.76
N TYR A 45 -14.64 -22.29 -21.66
CA TYR A 45 -16.08 -22.13 -21.42
C TYR A 45 -16.86 -23.44 -21.58
N ASN A 46 -16.33 -24.52 -21.00
CA ASN A 46 -17.03 -25.80 -20.83
C ASN A 46 -17.45 -25.95 -19.35
N ARG A 47 -17.69 -27.18 -18.89
CA ARG A 47 -18.13 -27.49 -17.52
C ARG A 47 -17.22 -28.54 -16.87
N ILE A 48 -15.95 -28.59 -17.29
CA ILE A 48 -15.00 -29.61 -16.87
C ILE A 48 -14.58 -29.34 -15.42
N THR A 49 -14.58 -30.38 -14.59
CA THR A 49 -14.33 -30.26 -13.15
C THR A 49 -13.00 -30.84 -12.69
N PHE A 50 -12.42 -31.80 -13.42
CA PHE A 50 -11.15 -32.41 -13.09
C PHE A 50 -10.41 -32.93 -14.34
N ILE A 51 -9.11 -33.11 -14.19
CA ILE A 51 -8.24 -33.88 -15.09
C ILE A 51 -7.33 -34.76 -14.22
N ASN A 52 -6.66 -35.72 -14.82
CA ASN A 52 -5.69 -36.59 -14.16
C ASN A 52 -4.48 -36.86 -15.06
N ASN A 53 -3.59 -37.75 -14.61
CA ASN A 53 -2.38 -38.13 -15.33
C ASN A 53 -2.60 -38.96 -16.61
N PHE A 54 -3.82 -39.44 -16.86
CA PHE A 54 -4.21 -40.19 -18.05
C PHE A 54 -4.96 -39.32 -19.07
N THR A 55 -5.53 -38.18 -18.66
CA THR A 55 -6.37 -37.33 -19.50
C THR A 55 -5.65 -36.90 -20.79
N PHE A 56 -4.42 -36.37 -20.71
CA PHE A 56 -3.66 -35.89 -21.88
C PHE A 56 -2.45 -36.77 -22.22
N PHE A 57 -2.38 -37.97 -21.64
CA PHE A 57 -1.23 -38.87 -21.74
C PHE A 57 -0.91 -39.28 -23.19
N MET A 58 -1.95 -39.43 -24.03
CA MET A 58 -1.87 -39.83 -25.44
C MET A 58 -1.83 -38.63 -26.42
N LEU A 59 -1.42 -37.44 -25.95
CA LEU A 59 -1.23 -36.24 -26.77
C LEU A 59 0.23 -35.75 -26.75
N PRO A 60 1.18 -36.52 -27.31
CA PRO A 60 2.62 -36.26 -27.16
C PRO A 60 3.11 -34.97 -27.84
N ARG A 61 2.33 -34.39 -28.74
CA ARG A 61 2.67 -33.16 -29.48
C ARG A 61 1.96 -31.90 -28.97
N LEU A 62 1.21 -32.01 -27.88
CA LEU A 62 0.48 -30.89 -27.29
C LEU A 62 1.46 -29.78 -26.86
N THR A 63 1.27 -28.59 -27.41
CA THR A 63 2.02 -27.37 -27.09
C THR A 63 1.15 -26.38 -26.31
N GLY A 64 -0.12 -26.23 -26.70
CA GLY A 64 -1.05 -25.33 -26.02
C GLY A 64 -2.32 -26.01 -25.53
N LEU A 65 -2.71 -25.71 -24.30
CA LEU A 65 -3.98 -26.11 -23.70
C LEU A 65 -4.66 -24.89 -23.08
N ALA A 66 -5.90 -24.61 -23.50
CA ALA A 66 -6.71 -23.55 -22.91
C ALA A 66 -7.94 -24.17 -22.24
N VAL A 67 -8.14 -23.86 -20.96
CA VAL A 67 -9.28 -24.35 -20.16
C VAL A 67 -9.96 -23.24 -19.36
N ILE A 68 -9.93 -22.02 -19.89
CA ILE A 68 -10.56 -20.83 -19.30
C ILE A 68 -12.03 -21.11 -19.01
N GLY A 69 -12.59 -20.59 -17.91
CA GLY A 69 -14.05 -20.59 -17.73
C GLY A 69 -14.64 -21.98 -17.51
N ASN A 70 -13.86 -22.89 -16.94
CA ASN A 70 -14.31 -24.23 -16.55
C ASN A 70 -14.65 -24.26 -15.04
N ARG A 71 -14.76 -25.45 -14.46
CA ARG A 71 -15.23 -25.65 -13.09
C ARG A 71 -14.18 -26.33 -12.21
N PHE A 72 -12.89 -26.14 -12.52
CA PHE A 72 -11.81 -26.71 -11.73
C PHE A 72 -11.75 -26.04 -10.36
N THR A 73 -11.64 -26.85 -9.31
CA THR A 73 -11.52 -26.37 -7.92
C THR A 73 -10.21 -26.81 -7.26
N THR A 74 -9.65 -27.94 -7.68
CA THR A 74 -8.45 -28.54 -7.11
C THR A 74 -7.23 -28.20 -7.94
N ILE A 75 -6.14 -27.79 -7.30
CA ILE A 75 -4.87 -27.55 -7.98
C ILE A 75 -4.37 -28.83 -8.64
N TRP A 76 -3.94 -28.75 -9.89
CA TRP A 76 -3.43 -29.90 -10.63
C TRP A 76 -2.03 -30.27 -10.18
N ASN A 77 -1.61 -31.48 -10.52
CA ASN A 77 -0.24 -31.91 -10.30
C ASN A 77 0.57 -31.77 -11.59
N LYS A 78 1.80 -31.25 -11.51
CA LYS A 78 2.71 -31.14 -12.67
C LYS A 78 2.93 -32.48 -13.40
N SER A 79 2.83 -33.60 -12.69
CA SER A 79 2.94 -34.95 -13.26
C SER A 79 1.84 -35.28 -14.28
N TYR A 80 0.72 -34.56 -14.27
CA TYR A 80 -0.35 -34.78 -15.25
C TYR A 80 0.10 -34.47 -16.69
N PHE A 81 1.17 -33.67 -16.82
CA PHE A 81 1.76 -33.25 -18.09
C PHE A 81 3.10 -33.94 -18.39
N ALA A 82 3.45 -35.02 -17.66
CA ALA A 82 4.73 -35.72 -17.83
C ALA A 82 4.97 -36.23 -19.27
N SER A 83 3.88 -36.53 -20.00
CA SER A 83 3.92 -36.98 -21.40
C SER A 83 3.85 -35.85 -22.43
N ASN A 84 3.56 -34.62 -22.00
CA ASN A 84 3.36 -33.45 -22.87
C ASN A 84 4.59 -32.54 -22.80
N ARG A 85 5.76 -33.06 -23.20
CA ARG A 85 7.07 -32.38 -23.04
C ARG A 85 7.21 -31.05 -23.78
N TYR A 86 6.35 -30.79 -24.77
CA TYR A 86 6.37 -29.57 -25.57
C TYR A 86 5.33 -28.53 -25.10
N LEU A 87 4.62 -28.80 -23.99
CA LEU A 87 3.56 -27.93 -23.49
C LEU A 87 4.14 -26.60 -22.96
N ASP A 88 4.02 -25.56 -23.76
CA ASP A 88 4.53 -24.21 -23.47
C ASP A 88 3.41 -23.25 -23.04
N ARG A 89 2.19 -23.45 -23.53
CA ARG A 89 1.03 -22.59 -23.22
C ARG A 89 -0.01 -23.34 -22.42
N LEU A 90 -0.39 -22.79 -21.27
CA LEU A 90 -1.45 -23.33 -20.43
C LEU A 90 -2.22 -22.16 -19.84
N ASP A 91 -3.47 -22.01 -20.26
CA ASP A 91 -4.37 -20.98 -19.74
C ASP A 91 -5.41 -21.62 -18.82
N LEU A 92 -5.36 -21.21 -17.55
CA LEU A 92 -6.12 -21.73 -16.42
C LEU A 92 -7.09 -20.69 -15.83
N SER A 93 -7.22 -19.54 -16.50
CA SER A 93 -7.97 -18.39 -16.01
C SER A 93 -9.44 -18.71 -15.77
N ASP A 94 -10.13 -17.90 -14.96
CA ASP A 94 -11.59 -18.00 -14.79
C ASP A 94 -12.07 -19.41 -14.37
N ASN A 95 -11.43 -19.98 -13.34
CA ASN A 95 -11.79 -21.25 -12.74
C ASN A 95 -12.01 -21.08 -11.23
N MET A 96 -12.61 -22.08 -10.58
CA MET A 96 -12.99 -22.03 -9.15
C MET A 96 -11.88 -22.50 -8.20
N TRP A 97 -10.61 -22.14 -8.48
CA TRP A 97 -9.44 -22.63 -7.76
C TRP A 97 -9.53 -22.41 -6.25
N ARG A 98 -9.34 -23.49 -5.49
CA ARG A 98 -9.16 -23.47 -4.04
C ARG A 98 -7.67 -23.34 -3.74
N CYS A 99 -7.29 -22.21 -3.17
CA CYS A 99 -5.94 -21.88 -2.78
C CYS A 99 -5.66 -22.39 -1.36
N ASP A 100 -5.18 -23.63 -1.26
CA ASP A 100 -4.59 -24.15 -0.03
C ASP A 100 -3.08 -23.96 -0.07
N CYS A 101 -2.62 -22.84 0.48
CA CYS A 101 -1.20 -22.47 0.43
C CYS A 101 -0.29 -23.43 1.22
N THR A 102 -0.85 -24.27 2.10
CA THR A 102 -0.09 -25.27 2.86
C THR A 102 0.14 -26.57 2.07
N ASP A 103 -0.58 -26.75 0.97
CA ASP A 103 -0.39 -27.87 0.06
C ASP A 103 0.87 -27.65 -0.79
N ASN A 104 1.85 -28.55 -0.64
CA ASN A 104 3.08 -28.56 -1.43
C ASN A 104 2.78 -28.63 -2.95
N ASN A 105 1.70 -29.31 -3.33
CA ASN A 105 1.31 -29.42 -4.73
C ASN A 105 0.97 -28.06 -5.35
N MET A 106 0.44 -27.13 -4.56
CA MET A 106 0.09 -25.80 -5.07
C MET A 106 1.33 -24.99 -5.45
N PHE A 107 2.35 -24.99 -4.59
CA PHE A 107 3.61 -24.32 -4.88
C PHE A 107 4.32 -24.97 -6.08
N ASP A 108 4.42 -26.30 -6.10
CA ASP A 108 5.02 -27.06 -7.20
C ASP A 108 4.35 -26.78 -8.55
N PHE A 109 3.02 -26.71 -8.57
CA PHE A 109 2.26 -26.44 -9.78
C PHE A 109 2.34 -24.98 -10.19
N TYR A 110 2.31 -24.05 -9.22
CA TYR A 110 2.58 -22.64 -9.48
C TYR A 110 3.97 -22.45 -10.11
N GLU A 111 4.99 -23.11 -9.59
CA GLU A 111 6.35 -23.05 -10.15
C GLU A 111 6.37 -23.55 -11.60
N PHE A 112 5.71 -24.70 -11.85
CA PHE A 112 5.60 -25.30 -13.19
C PHE A 112 4.95 -24.39 -14.23
N VAL A 113 4.00 -23.53 -13.85
CA VAL A 113 3.31 -22.63 -14.79
C VAL A 113 3.94 -21.24 -14.87
N THR A 114 4.70 -20.80 -13.85
CA THR A 114 5.16 -19.41 -13.74
C THR A 114 6.66 -19.21 -13.91
N LEU A 115 7.50 -20.18 -13.57
CA LEU A 115 8.96 -20.04 -13.63
C LEU A 115 9.56 -20.51 -14.95
N GLU A 116 10.65 -19.87 -15.36
CA GLU A 116 11.48 -20.29 -16.49
C GLU A 116 12.08 -21.70 -16.25
N PRO A 117 12.21 -22.56 -17.27
CA PRO A 117 11.97 -22.32 -18.70
C PRO A 117 10.49 -22.45 -19.13
N ASN A 118 9.61 -22.82 -18.20
CA ASN A 118 8.20 -23.12 -18.46
C ASN A 118 7.29 -21.92 -18.17
N LYS A 119 7.80 -20.69 -18.26
CA LYS A 119 7.02 -19.48 -18.00
C LYS A 119 5.91 -19.39 -19.04
N LYS A 120 4.69 -19.73 -18.64
CA LYS A 120 3.50 -19.62 -19.47
C LYS A 120 3.00 -18.20 -19.31
N GLU A 121 2.76 -17.49 -20.41
CA GLU A 121 2.65 -16.02 -20.49
C GLU A 121 1.58 -15.33 -19.59
N GLU A 122 0.85 -16.07 -18.77
CA GLU A 122 -0.40 -15.61 -18.11
C GLU A 122 -0.50 -15.99 -16.61
N SER A 123 0.63 -16.11 -15.92
CA SER A 123 0.69 -16.48 -14.49
C SER A 123 -0.13 -15.58 -13.54
N PHE A 124 -0.34 -14.32 -13.91
CA PHE A 124 -1.10 -13.35 -13.12
C PHE A 124 -2.62 -13.55 -13.16
N ASN A 125 -3.12 -14.41 -14.05
CA ASN A 125 -4.56 -14.71 -14.16
C ASN A 125 -5.01 -15.89 -13.27
N LEU A 126 -4.11 -16.41 -12.45
CA LEU A 126 -4.39 -17.47 -11.49
C LEU A 126 -5.02 -16.86 -10.24
N ILE A 127 -6.36 -16.77 -10.23
CA ILE A 127 -7.13 -16.17 -9.14
C ILE A 127 -7.70 -17.24 -8.20
N CYS A 128 -7.66 -16.96 -6.91
CA CYS A 128 -8.26 -17.77 -5.86
C CYS A 128 -9.77 -17.51 -5.75
N ASN A 129 -10.56 -18.58 -5.71
CA ASN A 129 -12.01 -18.54 -5.49
C ASN A 129 -12.43 -19.16 -4.14
N SER A 130 -11.48 -19.76 -3.42
CA SER A 130 -11.67 -20.29 -2.06
C SER A 130 -10.30 -20.43 -1.38
N PRO A 131 -10.18 -20.33 -0.04
CA PRO A 131 -11.22 -19.98 0.92
C PRO A 131 -11.62 -18.49 0.86
N MET A 132 -12.71 -18.12 1.56
CA MET A 132 -13.25 -16.74 1.58
C MET A 132 -12.24 -15.66 1.95
N SER A 133 -11.19 -16.01 2.71
CA SER A 133 -10.14 -15.08 3.13
C SER A 133 -9.25 -14.56 1.99
N VAL A 134 -9.22 -15.24 0.84
CA VAL A 134 -8.32 -14.92 -0.28
C VAL A 134 -9.05 -14.82 -1.62
N ILE A 135 -10.39 -14.75 -1.62
CA ILE A 135 -11.17 -14.64 -2.86
C ILE A 135 -10.74 -13.40 -3.65
N GLY A 136 -10.53 -13.57 -4.95
CA GLY A 136 -10.17 -12.50 -5.88
C GLY A 136 -8.68 -12.13 -5.86
N GLN A 137 -7.89 -12.66 -4.93
CA GLN A 137 -6.44 -12.49 -4.94
C GLN A 137 -5.78 -13.45 -5.94
N SER A 138 -4.64 -13.07 -6.49
CA SER A 138 -3.81 -14.01 -7.25
C SER A 138 -3.24 -15.10 -6.33
N TRP A 139 -2.89 -16.26 -6.89
CA TRP A 139 -2.27 -17.36 -6.13
C TRP A 139 -1.00 -16.89 -5.40
N LEU A 140 -0.18 -16.08 -6.07
CA LEU A 140 1.05 -15.55 -5.49
C LEU A 140 0.75 -14.65 -4.29
N GLU A 141 -0.18 -13.70 -4.41
CA GLU A 141 -0.55 -12.81 -3.30
C GLU A 141 -1.15 -13.58 -2.12
N ALA A 142 -2.09 -14.49 -2.41
CA ALA A 142 -2.77 -15.29 -1.40
C ALA A 142 -1.80 -16.16 -0.59
N CYS A 143 -0.78 -16.71 -1.26
CA CYS A 143 0.15 -17.66 -0.66
C CYS A 143 1.54 -17.10 -0.34
N TYR A 144 1.79 -15.82 -0.62
CA TYR A 144 3.10 -15.17 -0.53
C TYR A 144 3.82 -15.46 0.80
N PHE A 145 3.17 -15.17 1.93
CA PHE A 145 3.76 -15.34 3.27
C PHE A 145 3.92 -16.81 3.69
N VAL A 146 3.20 -17.73 3.05
CA VAL A 146 3.33 -19.17 3.33
C VAL A 146 4.50 -19.74 2.55
N TRP A 147 4.63 -19.38 1.28
CA TRP A 147 5.71 -19.83 0.40
C TRP A 147 7.05 -19.15 0.72
N ASN A 148 7.02 -17.90 1.20
CA ASN A 148 8.20 -17.12 1.59
C ASN A 148 8.18 -16.79 3.10
N PRO A 149 8.39 -17.77 3.99
CA PRO A 149 8.28 -17.58 5.43
C PRO A 149 9.38 -16.68 6.03
N THR A 150 10.48 -16.43 5.32
CA THR A 150 11.56 -15.53 5.76
C THR A 150 11.15 -14.05 5.79
N GLU A 151 10.03 -13.71 5.17
CA GLU A 151 9.43 -12.38 5.22
C GLU A 151 8.29 -12.28 6.26
N LYS A 152 8.08 -13.33 7.07
CA LYS A 152 7.05 -13.31 8.11
C LYS A 152 7.37 -12.27 9.18
N ALA A 153 6.54 -11.23 9.13
CA ALA A 153 6.26 -10.22 10.13
C ALA A 153 7.36 -9.16 10.34
N PRO A 154 6.99 -7.87 10.42
CA PRO A 154 7.87 -6.92 11.08
C PRO A 154 8.12 -7.46 12.49
N ASN A 155 9.38 -7.71 12.83
CA ASN A 155 9.75 -8.10 14.19
C ASN A 155 9.03 -7.16 15.15
N ASN A 156 8.29 -7.67 16.14
CA ASN A 156 7.66 -6.79 17.14
C ASN A 156 8.69 -5.81 17.72
N ASP A 157 9.96 -6.23 17.78
CA ASP A 157 11.11 -5.40 18.12
C ASP A 157 11.24 -4.15 17.22
N THR A 158 11.11 -4.24 15.89
CA THR A 158 11.23 -3.07 15.01
C THR A 158 10.12 -2.06 15.27
N LEU A 159 8.89 -2.54 15.44
CA LEU A 159 7.72 -1.70 15.75
C LEU A 159 7.85 -1.05 17.14
N ILE A 160 8.34 -1.79 18.13
CA ILE A 160 8.67 -1.28 19.47
C ILE A 160 9.76 -0.21 19.38
N TRP A 161 10.83 -0.43 18.61
CA TRP A 161 11.90 0.56 18.42
C TRP A 161 11.41 1.84 17.75
N PHE A 162 10.52 1.75 16.75
CA PHE A 162 9.89 2.93 16.14
C PHE A 162 9.06 3.73 17.15
N ILE A 163 8.27 3.05 17.99
CA ILE A 163 7.48 3.70 19.06
C ILE A 163 8.40 4.38 20.07
N ILE A 164 9.49 3.73 20.49
CA ILE A 164 10.48 4.31 21.41
C ILE A 164 11.12 5.57 20.80
N ILE A 165 11.54 5.53 19.54
CA ILE A 165 12.13 6.69 18.84
C ILE A 165 11.12 7.84 18.77
N MET A 166 9.85 7.55 18.48
CA MET A 166 8.80 8.56 18.46
C MET A 166 8.58 9.19 19.84
N ILE A 167 8.53 8.39 20.91
CA ILE A 167 8.37 8.88 22.29
C ILE A 167 9.56 9.74 22.70
N VAL A 168 10.79 9.29 22.42
CA VAL A 168 12.01 10.05 22.70
C VAL A 168 12.01 11.38 21.95
N GLY A 169 11.62 11.38 20.67
CA GLY A 169 11.48 12.59 19.86
C GLY A 169 10.46 13.58 20.45
N LEU A 170 9.30 13.10 20.89
CA LEU A 170 8.28 13.93 21.54
C LEU A 170 8.77 14.51 22.89
N CYS A 171 9.46 13.70 23.70
CA CYS A 171 10.05 14.16 24.96
C CYS A 171 11.11 15.25 24.72
N LEU A 172 11.99 15.06 23.74
CA LEU A 172 12.98 16.06 23.36
C LEU A 172 12.31 17.35 22.89
N CYS A 173 11.28 17.27 22.04
CA CYS A 173 10.50 18.43 21.60
C CYS A 173 9.86 19.16 22.78
N PHE A 174 9.27 18.42 23.73
CA PHE A 174 8.65 19.01 24.92
C PHE A 174 9.66 19.74 25.80
N ILE A 175 10.86 19.16 26.01
CA ILE A 175 11.95 19.80 26.75
C ILE A 175 12.39 21.07 26.01
N LEU A 176 12.56 21.01 24.69
CA LEU A 176 12.97 22.14 23.85
C LEU A 176 11.95 23.29 23.92
N VAL A 177 10.66 22.99 23.77
CA VAL A 177 9.57 23.98 23.86
C VAL A 177 9.55 24.63 25.23
N ASN A 178 9.71 23.85 26.31
CA ASN A 178 9.75 24.39 27.67
C ASN A 178 11.01 25.24 27.91
N ALA A 179 12.16 24.85 27.37
CA ALA A 179 13.39 25.63 27.44
C ALA A 179 13.26 26.97 26.69
N ILE A 180 12.70 26.96 25.48
CA ILE A 180 12.38 28.16 24.71
C ILE A 180 11.40 29.04 25.48
N ARG A 181 10.32 28.47 26.00
CA ARG A 181 9.31 29.20 26.80
C ARG A 181 9.93 29.85 28.04
N ARG A 182 10.79 29.14 28.77
CA ARG A 182 11.53 29.69 29.92
C ARG A 182 12.48 30.81 29.49
N SER A 183 13.21 30.62 28.40
CA SER A 183 14.13 31.64 27.85
C SER A 183 13.38 32.90 27.44
N MET A 184 12.28 32.75 26.69
CA MET A 184 11.41 33.85 26.27
C MET A 184 10.80 34.58 27.47
N LYS A 185 10.34 33.85 28.50
CA LYS A 185 9.83 34.46 29.73
C LYS A 185 10.89 35.27 30.46
N ARG A 186 12.12 34.75 30.57
CA ARG A 186 13.25 35.50 31.16
C ARG A 186 13.57 36.77 30.37
N ARG A 187 13.60 36.68 29.04
CA ARG A 187 13.81 37.84 28.16
C ARG A 187 12.70 38.89 28.31
N LEU A 188 11.44 38.46 28.33
CA LEU A 188 10.30 39.36 28.49
C LEU A 188 10.36 40.09 29.84
N ASN A 189 10.63 39.36 30.93
CA ASN A 189 10.79 39.97 32.25
C ASN A 189 11.93 41.01 32.27
N GLY A 190 13.08 40.71 31.65
CA GLY A 190 14.18 41.68 31.54
C GLY A 190 13.80 42.95 30.77
N ILE A 191 13.07 42.83 29.66
CA ILE A 191 12.57 43.98 28.89
C ILE A 191 11.56 44.80 29.72
N GLN A 192 10.70 44.13 30.51
CA GLN A 192 9.71 44.78 31.37
C GLN A 192 10.41 45.61 32.46
N GLU A 193 11.40 45.04 33.13
CA GLU A 193 12.20 45.72 34.17
C GLU A 193 12.93 46.94 33.60
N GLU A 194 13.47 46.84 32.38
CA GLU A 194 14.16 47.96 31.74
C GLU A 194 13.20 49.10 31.35
N ARG A 195 11.99 48.77 30.87
CA ARG A 195 10.94 49.77 30.63
C ARG A 195 10.51 50.46 31.91
N GLU A 196 10.35 49.72 33.01
CA GLU A 196 9.98 50.29 34.31
C GLU A 196 11.03 51.29 34.79
N ARG A 197 12.32 50.94 34.68
CA ARG A 197 13.42 51.88 34.98
C ARG A 197 13.37 53.14 34.11
N GLN A 198 13.17 53.00 32.81
CA GLN A 198 13.07 54.16 31.91
C GLN A 198 11.88 55.07 32.26
N VAL A 199 10.73 54.50 32.63
CA VAL A 199 9.55 55.26 33.04
C VAL A 199 9.80 55.99 34.37
N GLU A 200 10.48 55.34 35.32
CA GLU A 200 10.85 55.93 36.61
C GLU A 200 11.83 57.10 36.42
N GLU A 201 12.89 56.91 35.63
CA GLU A 201 13.85 57.98 35.29
C GLU A 201 13.17 59.15 34.56
N ALA A 202 12.26 58.87 33.62
CA ALA A 202 11.50 59.91 32.92
C ALA A 202 10.58 60.69 33.87
N ARG A 203 9.93 60.01 34.82
CA ARG A 203 9.12 60.67 35.87
C ARG A 203 9.97 61.58 36.76
N ASP A 204 11.14 61.15 37.18
CA ASP A 204 12.02 61.96 38.03
C ASP A 204 12.58 63.17 37.29
N ARG A 205 12.94 63.02 36.01
CA ARG A 205 13.29 64.17 35.15
C ARG A 205 12.14 65.17 35.06
N LEU A 206 10.90 64.69 34.85
CA LEU A 206 9.72 65.54 34.77
C LEU A 206 9.48 66.29 36.09
N ARG A 207 9.65 65.62 37.24
CA ARG A 207 9.56 66.25 38.58
C ARG A 207 10.59 67.36 38.75
N GLN A 208 11.84 67.11 38.37
CA GLN A 208 12.90 68.12 38.46
C GLN A 208 12.62 69.34 37.58
N LEU A 209 12.14 69.12 36.35
CA LEU A 209 11.75 70.20 35.44
C LEU A 209 10.59 71.03 36.00
N ARG A 210 9.60 70.37 36.60
CA ARG A 210 8.47 71.05 37.24
C ARG A 210 8.92 71.94 38.40
N ILE A 211 9.79 71.44 39.28
CA ILE A 211 10.34 72.21 40.40
C ILE A 211 11.12 73.44 39.90
N ARG A 212 11.95 73.28 38.85
CA ARG A 212 12.66 74.41 38.23
C ARG A 212 11.70 75.45 37.66
N ALA A 213 10.68 75.02 36.93
CA ALA A 213 9.68 75.93 36.36
C ALA A 213 8.90 76.69 37.45
N GLU A 214 8.55 76.03 38.56
CA GLU A 214 7.90 76.69 39.71
C GLU A 214 8.84 77.72 40.38
N GLN A 215 10.14 77.43 40.51
CA GLN A 215 11.12 78.40 41.01
C GLN A 215 11.29 79.60 40.07
N GLU A 216 11.39 79.38 38.76
CA GLU A 216 11.48 80.46 37.76
C GLU A 216 10.21 81.33 37.76
N ALA A 217 9.03 80.72 37.94
CA ALA A 217 7.77 81.44 38.08
C ALA A 217 7.76 82.33 39.34
N LEU A 218 8.24 81.82 40.49
CA LEU A 218 8.36 82.58 41.74
C LEU A 218 9.36 83.75 41.65
N VAL A 219 10.41 83.63 40.83
CA VAL A 219 11.38 84.72 40.62
C VAL A 219 10.85 85.75 39.63
N SER A 220 10.00 85.35 38.68
CA SER A 220 9.41 86.23 37.66
C SER A 220 8.06 86.83 38.05
N THR A 221 7.53 86.55 39.25
CA THR A 221 6.37 87.28 39.76
C THR A 221 6.71 88.76 39.92
N PRO A 222 5.95 89.69 39.29
CA PRO A 222 6.20 91.12 39.45
C PRO A 222 6.11 91.51 40.93
N ASP A 223 7.05 92.34 41.41
CA ASP A 223 6.99 92.88 42.76
C ASP A 223 5.66 93.63 42.93
N SER A 224 4.95 93.36 44.02
CA SER A 224 3.72 94.04 44.43
C SER A 224 3.81 95.58 44.42
N ARG A 225 5.02 96.14 44.44
CA ARG A 225 5.29 97.57 44.31
C ARG A 225 5.17 98.12 42.88
N ASP A 226 5.33 97.27 41.85
CA ASP A 226 5.20 97.65 40.44
C ASP A 226 3.74 97.56 39.92
N LEU A 227 2.81 97.08 40.76
CA LEU A 227 1.37 96.98 40.46
C LEU A 227 0.58 98.27 40.78
N ILE A 228 1.24 99.35 41.20
CA ILE A 228 0.59 100.66 41.39
C ILE A 228 0.46 101.33 40.02
N ALA A 229 -0.73 101.24 39.42
CA ALA A 229 -1.08 102.10 38.30
C ALA A 229 -1.10 103.59 38.76
N PRO A 230 -0.60 104.52 37.93
CA PRO A 230 -0.43 105.93 38.30
C PRO A 230 -1.78 106.63 38.61
N PRO A 231 -1.77 107.71 39.42
CA PRO A 231 -2.99 108.38 39.83
C PRO A 231 -3.78 108.93 38.64
N SER A 232 -5.07 108.60 38.60
CA SER A 232 -6.06 109.19 37.69
C SER A 232 -6.29 110.64 38.11
N TYR A 233 -6.05 111.59 37.20
CA TYR A 233 -6.46 112.98 37.36
C TYR A 233 -7.95 113.13 37.03
N ASP A 234 -8.63 113.96 37.82
CA ASP A 234 -10.03 114.35 37.70
C ASP A 234 -10.33 115.20 36.45
N GLU A 235 -11.57 115.08 35.95
CA GLU A 235 -12.44 116.20 35.54
C GLU A 235 -13.87 115.95 36.03
#